data_AF-A0A015SXC2-F1
#
_entry.id   AF-A0A015SXC2-F1
#
_cell.length_a   1.000
_cell.length_b   1.000
_cell.length_c   1.000
_cell.angle_alpha   90.00
_cell.angle_beta   90.00
_cell.angle_gamma   90.00
#
_symmetry.space_group_name_H-M   'P 1'
#
loop_
_entity.id
_entity.type
_entity.pdbx_description
1 polymer ?
#
loop_
_entity_poly.entity_id
_entity_poly.type
_entity_poly.pdbx_seq_one_letter_code
_entity_poly.pdbx_strand_id
1 'polypeptide(L)'
;AITVHIGTLKLSNYFNANNRNITSSQNVQLLPGKSYTITLKFELGVQLAASDINLTQNGCTASDKNYLAKLRWATGNLKSTGNTNYVWTSSTDRGYYYTFYSTYTGNKTTNNTDPCSKLNTAYYGTGWRTPSENDYISLSRCTDKVLTNGGMWFMNKSIGIFLLASGGIGWGGGSSTGDPTSDAGTGGQYWSSTDGKRLLFYNGSVGISSDYLASGLAVRCVK
;
A
#
# COMPACT_ATOMS: atom_id res chain seq x y z
N ALA A 1 13.82 -15.38 38.90
CA ALA A 1 13.60 -14.56 37.69
C ALA A 1 14.71 -14.88 36.69
N ILE A 2 14.39 -15.13 35.42
CA ILE A 2 15.40 -15.29 34.37
C ILE A 2 15.46 -13.95 33.64
N THR A 3 16.56 -13.22 33.82
CA THR A 3 16.82 -11.97 33.10
C THR A 3 17.63 -12.32 31.86
N VAL A 4 17.05 -12.13 30.67
CA VAL A 4 17.76 -12.32 29.40
C VAL A 4 18.35 -10.98 28.99
N HIS A 5 19.68 -10.87 28.96
CA HIS A 5 20.39 -9.70 28.47
C HIS A 5 20.70 -9.87 26.97
N ILE A 6 20.03 -9.11 26.11
CA ILE A 6 20.37 -9.03 24.69
C ILE A 6 21.47 -7.97 24.55
N GLY A 7 22.72 -8.40 24.35
CA GLY A 7 23.87 -7.48 24.26
C GLY A 7 23.78 -6.51 23.09
N THR A 8 23.43 -7.00 21.89
CA THR A 8 23.25 -6.17 20.69
C THR A 8 22.19 -6.79 19.78
N LEU A 9 21.09 -6.07 19.52
CA LEU A 9 20.14 -6.41 18.44
C LEU A 9 20.48 -5.58 17.20
N LYS A 10 21.13 -6.20 16.21
CA LYS A 10 21.37 -5.55 14.91
C LYS A 10 20.17 -5.79 14.00
N LEU A 11 19.45 -4.72 13.66
CA LEU A 11 18.38 -4.74 12.66
C LEU A 11 19.00 -4.40 11.31
N SER A 12 19.05 -5.36 10.39
CA SER A 12 19.48 -5.12 9.01
C SER A 12 18.30 -4.65 8.17
N ASN A 13 18.41 -3.41 7.69
CA ASN A 13 17.54 -2.73 6.73
C ASN A 13 16.12 -2.34 7.18
N TYR A 14 15.68 -1.19 6.65
CA TYR A 14 14.31 -0.64 6.59
C TYR A 14 13.55 -0.30 7.88
N PHE A 15 13.99 -0.71 9.07
CA PHE A 15 13.43 -0.23 10.33
C PHE A 15 14.30 0.87 10.94
N ASN A 16 13.75 2.09 11.02
CA ASN A 16 14.30 3.10 11.92
C ASN A 16 13.92 2.69 13.35
N ALA A 17 14.86 2.08 14.06
CA ALA A 17 14.68 1.66 15.45
C ALA A 17 14.90 2.83 16.41
N ASN A 18 14.11 3.89 16.28
CA ASN A 18 14.06 4.95 17.28
C ASN A 18 13.34 4.42 18.54
N ASN A 19 14.09 3.90 19.52
CA ASN A 19 13.67 3.60 20.90
C ASN A 19 12.23 3.11 21.05
N ARG A 20 11.89 1.99 20.40
CA ARG A 20 10.55 1.37 20.49
C ARG A 20 10.57 0.26 21.52
N ASN A 21 9.66 0.32 22.50
CA ASN A 21 9.42 -0.80 23.41
C ASN A 21 8.73 -1.94 22.64
N ILE A 22 9.36 -3.10 22.62
CA ILE A 22 8.73 -4.36 22.17
C ILE A 22 8.12 -5.00 23.42
N THR A 23 6.80 -5.05 23.49
CA THR A 23 6.07 -5.65 24.62
C THR A 23 5.37 -6.92 24.16
N SER A 24 5.58 -8.02 24.88
CA SER A 24 4.80 -9.25 24.72
C SER A 24 3.57 -9.18 25.61
N SER A 25 2.40 -9.54 25.09
CA SER A 25 1.20 -9.75 25.91
C SER A 25 1.19 -11.12 26.62
N GLN A 26 2.17 -11.97 26.32
CA GLN A 26 2.27 -13.32 26.86
C GLN A 26 3.47 -13.46 27.78
N ASN A 27 3.26 -14.16 28.90
CA ASN A 27 4.32 -14.59 29.78
C ASN A 27 4.98 -15.84 29.19
N VAL A 28 6.28 -15.78 28.92
CA VAL A 28 7.07 -16.93 28.45
C VAL A 28 7.98 -17.40 29.59
N GLN A 29 7.81 -18.64 30.03
CA GLN A 29 8.70 -19.26 31.02
C GLN A 29 9.79 -20.06 30.31
N LEU A 30 11.05 -19.66 30.50
CA LEU A 30 12.22 -20.40 30.02
C LEU A 30 12.67 -21.39 31.09
N LEU A 31 13.07 -22.59 30.68
CA LEU A 31 13.52 -23.65 31.58
C LEU A 31 15.05 -23.79 31.54
N PRO A 32 15.69 -24.12 32.69
CA PRO A 32 17.13 -24.39 32.73
C PRO A 32 17.55 -25.51 31.76
N GLY A 33 18.72 -25.36 31.15
CA GLY A 33 19.31 -26.37 30.26
C GLY A 33 18.62 -26.50 28.88
N LYS A 34 17.76 -25.56 28.50
CA LYS A 34 17.08 -25.53 27.20
C LYS A 34 17.55 -24.33 26.36
N SER A 35 17.71 -24.56 25.07
CA SER A 35 17.96 -23.52 24.07
C SER A 35 16.63 -23.09 23.45
N TYR A 36 16.46 -21.78 23.29
CA TYR A 36 15.27 -21.18 22.69
C TYR A 36 15.68 -20.25 21.55
N THR A 37 14.87 -20.20 20.50
CA THR A 37 15.04 -19.26 19.39
C THR A 37 13.93 -18.22 19.43
N ILE A 38 14.30 -16.95 19.48
CA ILE A 38 13.34 -15.83 19.32
C ILE A 38 13.43 -15.38 17.87
N THR A 39 12.32 -15.52 17.12
CA THR A 39 12.20 -14.98 15.77
C THR A 39 11.38 -13.70 15.81
N LEU A 40 12.01 -12.57 15.46
CA LEU A 40 11.33 -11.30 15.29
C LEU A 40 11.09 -11.07 13.80
N LYS A 41 9.82 -10.95 13.40
CA LYS A 41 9.43 -10.65 12.02
C LYS A 41 8.84 -9.25 11.97
N PHE A 42 9.46 -8.37 11.19
CA PHE A 42 8.97 -7.02 10.98
C PHE A 42 8.56 -6.87 9.51
N GLU A 43 7.27 -7.05 9.21
CA GLU A 43 6.75 -6.90 7.86
C GLU A 43 6.18 -5.50 7.65
N LEU A 44 6.89 -4.70 6.85
CA LEU A 44 6.40 -3.44 6.32
C LEU A 44 5.94 -3.68 4.88
N GLY A 45 4.63 -3.69 4.65
CA GLY A 45 4.11 -3.77 3.29
C GLY A 45 4.30 -5.14 2.61
N VAL A 46 4.07 -5.18 1.30
CA VAL A 46 4.23 -6.33 0.41
C VAL A 46 5.39 -6.08 -0.54
N GLN A 47 6.39 -6.96 -0.50
CA GLN A 47 7.47 -7.01 -1.49
C GLN A 47 7.71 -8.48 -1.83
N LEU A 48 7.59 -8.82 -3.11
CA LEU A 48 7.74 -10.19 -3.59
C LEU A 48 9.06 -10.35 -4.35
N ALA A 49 9.67 -11.54 -4.25
CA ALA A 49 10.71 -11.91 -5.18
C ALA A 49 10.10 -12.08 -6.58
N ALA A 50 10.88 -11.84 -7.65
CA ALA A 50 10.39 -12.02 -9.01
C ALA A 50 9.86 -13.44 -9.29
N SER A 51 10.41 -14.46 -8.61
CA SER A 51 9.95 -15.85 -8.66
C SER A 51 8.54 -16.05 -8.11
N ASP A 52 8.11 -15.22 -7.16
CA ASP A 52 6.82 -15.32 -6.50
C ASP A 52 5.70 -14.59 -7.26
N ILE A 53 6.07 -13.81 -8.28
CA ILE A 53 5.14 -13.12 -9.18
C ILE A 53 4.66 -14.12 -10.25
N ASN A 54 3.47 -14.68 -10.05
CA ASN A 54 2.93 -15.80 -10.84
C ASN A 54 1.65 -15.49 -11.62
N LEU A 55 1.07 -14.30 -11.44
CA LEU A 55 -0.06 -13.83 -12.24
C LEU A 55 0.43 -13.27 -13.57
N THR A 56 0.74 -14.14 -14.54
CA THR A 56 1.43 -13.74 -15.78
C THR A 56 0.61 -13.76 -17.05
N GLN A 57 -0.66 -14.16 -16.97
CA GLN A 57 -1.51 -14.45 -18.14
C GLN A 57 -1.83 -13.21 -18.99
N ASN A 58 -1.62 -12.00 -18.44
CA ASN A 58 -2.00 -10.73 -19.06
C ASN A 58 -0.80 -9.88 -19.52
N GLY A 59 0.26 -10.54 -19.98
CA GLY A 59 1.44 -9.88 -20.55
C GLY A 59 2.48 -9.44 -19.52
N CYS A 60 2.47 -10.01 -18.31
CA CYS A 60 3.50 -9.80 -17.30
C CYS A 60 4.83 -10.38 -17.79
N THR A 61 5.77 -9.51 -18.16
CA THR A 61 7.08 -9.91 -18.67
C THR A 61 8.08 -10.17 -17.55
N ALA A 62 9.21 -10.81 -17.87
CA ALA A 62 10.33 -10.92 -16.92
C ALA A 62 10.85 -9.54 -16.47
N SER A 63 10.79 -8.53 -17.35
CA SER A 63 11.13 -7.14 -17.01
C SER A 63 10.17 -6.57 -15.97
N ASP A 64 8.86 -6.76 -16.15
CA ASP A 64 7.84 -6.31 -15.19
C ASP A 64 8.06 -6.98 -13.82
N LYS A 65 8.31 -8.29 -13.79
CA LYS A 65 8.61 -9.00 -12.53
C LYS A 65 9.84 -8.44 -11.82
N ASN A 66 10.92 -8.24 -12.55
CA ASN A 66 12.17 -7.70 -12.01
C ASN A 66 12.02 -6.25 -11.55
N TYR A 67 11.16 -5.48 -12.21
CA TYR A 67 10.83 -4.11 -11.81
C TYR A 67 10.01 -4.12 -10.52
N LEU A 68 8.88 -4.85 -10.50
CA LEU A 68 7.98 -4.94 -9.34
C LEU A 68 8.65 -5.54 -8.10
N ALA A 69 9.57 -6.49 -8.27
CA ALA A 69 10.30 -7.10 -7.14
C ALA A 69 11.18 -6.10 -6.36
N LYS A 70 11.56 -4.99 -7.00
CA LYS A 70 12.31 -3.90 -6.34
C LYS A 70 11.41 -3.01 -5.49
N LEU A 71 10.10 -3.05 -5.71
CA LEU A 71 9.13 -2.20 -5.07
C LEU A 71 8.53 -2.87 -3.83
N ARG A 72 8.23 -2.04 -2.84
CA ARG A 72 7.49 -2.42 -1.63
C ARG A 72 6.20 -1.62 -1.56
N TRP A 73 5.08 -2.32 -1.48
CA TRP A 73 3.75 -1.73 -1.50
C TRP A 73 3.13 -1.67 -0.11
N ALA A 74 2.35 -0.65 0.19
CA ALA A 74 1.55 -0.61 1.41
C ALA A 74 0.49 -1.73 1.41
N THR A 75 0.17 -2.30 2.58
CA THR A 75 -0.83 -3.37 2.70
C THR A 75 -2.27 -2.87 2.60
N GLY A 76 -2.52 -1.58 2.84
CA GLY A 76 -3.82 -0.93 2.66
C GLY A 76 -3.77 0.41 1.96
N ASN A 77 -4.94 1.00 1.76
CA ASN A 77 -5.09 2.33 1.17
C ASN A 77 -4.68 3.40 2.19
N LEU A 78 -4.25 4.56 1.70
CA LEU A 78 -3.84 5.68 2.53
C LEU A 78 -5.05 6.28 3.28
N LYS A 79 -4.83 6.63 4.54
CA LYS A 79 -5.80 7.30 5.40
C LYS A 79 -5.10 8.37 6.22
N SER A 80 -5.67 9.56 6.25
CA SER A 80 -5.25 10.63 7.16
C SER A 80 -5.88 10.41 8.54
N THR A 81 -5.10 10.52 9.60
CA THR A 81 -5.58 10.58 10.99
C THR A 81 -5.49 11.99 11.57
N GLY A 82 -5.32 13.00 10.71
CA GLY A 82 -5.13 14.41 11.05
C GLY A 82 -4.21 15.12 10.04
N ASN A 83 -3.97 16.42 10.23
CA ASN A 83 -3.20 17.25 9.27
C ASN A 83 -1.76 16.75 9.02
N THR A 84 -1.15 15.99 9.94
CA THR A 84 0.27 15.58 9.86
C THR A 84 0.53 14.08 10.00
N ASN A 85 -0.47 13.27 10.35
CA ASN A 85 -0.30 11.84 10.61
C ASN A 85 -1.09 11.01 9.61
N TYR A 86 -0.38 10.24 8.79
CA TYR A 86 -1.00 9.34 7.82
C TYR A 86 -0.61 7.90 8.11
N VAL A 87 -1.56 7.02 7.88
CA VAL A 87 -1.43 5.57 8.02
C VAL A 87 -1.97 4.92 6.76
N TRP A 88 -1.56 3.69 6.47
CA TRP A 88 -2.34 2.85 5.55
C TRP A 88 -3.29 1.95 6.34
N THR A 89 -4.43 1.65 5.76
CA THR A 89 -5.48 0.83 6.35
C THR A 89 -5.21 -0.67 6.14
N SER A 90 -6.24 -1.52 6.26
CA SER A 90 -6.18 -2.90 5.77
C SER A 90 -6.39 -2.95 4.25
N SER A 91 -6.14 -4.11 3.63
CA SER A 91 -6.30 -4.29 2.18
C SER A 91 -7.74 -4.13 1.69
N THR A 92 -8.72 -4.31 2.58
CA THR A 92 -10.17 -4.27 2.28
C THR A 92 -10.86 -2.98 2.73
N ASP A 93 -10.14 -2.07 3.38
CA ASP A 93 -10.63 -0.75 3.76
C ASP A 93 -10.36 0.23 2.61
N ARG A 94 -11.37 1.03 2.27
CA ARG A 94 -11.30 2.04 1.19
C ARG A 94 -10.25 3.11 1.48
N GLY A 95 -9.91 3.37 2.74
CA GLY A 95 -9.10 4.53 3.10
C GLY A 95 -9.84 5.83 2.80
N TYR A 96 -9.10 6.91 2.54
CA TYR A 96 -9.69 8.19 2.12
C TYR A 96 -9.49 8.43 0.63
N TYR A 97 -10.30 9.33 0.10
CA TYR A 97 -10.18 9.85 -1.24
C TYR A 97 -9.44 11.19 -1.21
N TYR A 98 -8.50 11.34 -2.14
CA TYR A 98 -7.62 12.49 -2.23
C TYR A 98 -7.80 13.13 -3.60
N THR A 99 -7.80 14.46 -3.69
CA THR A 99 -7.50 15.13 -4.96
C THR A 99 -6.09 14.81 -5.42
N PHE A 100 -5.84 14.95 -6.72
CA PHE A 100 -4.53 14.64 -7.28
C PHE A 100 -3.42 15.40 -6.55
N TYR A 101 -2.37 14.68 -6.18
CA TYR A 101 -1.17 15.21 -5.53
C TYR A 101 -1.51 16.16 -4.37
N SER A 102 -2.33 15.66 -3.43
CA SER A 102 -2.88 16.44 -2.33
C SER A 102 -2.94 15.67 -1.01
N THR A 103 -2.63 16.35 0.09
CA THR A 103 -2.95 15.93 1.46
C THR A 103 -4.45 16.10 1.76
N TYR A 104 -5.01 15.21 2.59
CA TYR A 104 -6.38 15.36 3.10
C TYR A 104 -6.42 16.42 4.20
N THR A 105 -6.84 17.63 3.85
CA THR A 105 -7.04 18.75 4.78
C THR A 105 -8.52 19.08 5.00
N GLY A 106 -9.43 18.24 4.49
CA GLY A 106 -10.86 18.57 4.36
C GLY A 106 -11.16 19.58 3.25
N ASN A 107 -10.14 20.09 2.54
CA ASN A 107 -10.29 20.93 1.36
C ASN A 107 -10.42 20.06 0.09
N LYS A 108 -11.27 20.52 -0.84
CA LYS A 108 -11.54 19.88 -2.13
C LYS A 108 -10.54 20.28 -3.24
N THR A 109 -9.56 21.14 -2.96
CA THR A 109 -8.55 21.55 -3.95
C THR A 109 -7.26 20.72 -3.87
N THR A 110 -6.40 20.84 -4.88
CA THR A 110 -5.03 20.32 -4.85
C THR A 110 -4.17 21.13 -3.86
N ASN A 111 -3.18 20.51 -3.23
CA ASN A 111 -2.21 21.22 -2.36
C ASN A 111 -0.75 20.86 -2.70
N ASN A 112 -0.52 20.42 -3.94
CA ASN A 112 0.77 20.19 -4.58
C ASN A 112 1.76 19.36 -3.74
N THR A 113 1.28 18.29 -3.11
CA THR A 113 2.08 17.44 -2.22
C THR A 113 1.70 15.98 -2.40
N ASP A 114 2.69 15.10 -2.55
CA ASP A 114 2.47 13.65 -2.53
C ASP A 114 1.93 13.21 -1.16
N PRO A 115 0.68 12.70 -1.05
CA PRO A 115 0.13 12.31 0.24
C PRO A 115 0.87 11.12 0.88
N CYS A 116 1.50 10.24 0.09
CA CYS A 116 2.28 9.12 0.62
C CYS A 116 3.55 9.57 1.35
N SER A 117 4.07 10.76 1.04
CA SER A 117 5.20 11.35 1.77
C SER A 117 4.85 11.71 3.22
N LYS A 118 3.55 11.74 3.57
CA LYS A 118 3.04 12.04 4.91
C LYS A 118 2.82 10.81 5.77
N LEU A 119 3.04 9.60 5.24
CA LEU A 119 3.01 8.38 6.05
C LEU A 119 3.90 8.55 7.27
N ASN A 120 3.38 8.17 8.44
CA ASN A 120 4.09 8.37 9.69
C ASN A 120 5.46 7.66 9.66
N THR A 121 6.52 8.45 9.61
CA THR A 121 7.88 7.97 9.39
C THR A 121 8.41 7.15 10.57
N ALA A 122 7.89 7.37 11.79
CA ALA A 122 8.24 6.56 12.94
C ALA A 122 7.71 5.12 12.80
N TYR A 123 6.59 4.91 12.12
CA TYR A 123 6.02 3.57 11.91
C TYR A 123 6.48 2.95 10.59
N TYR A 124 6.50 3.73 9.50
CA TYR A 124 6.67 3.22 8.14
C TYR A 124 8.04 3.52 7.52
N GLY A 125 8.86 4.35 8.18
CA GLY A 125 10.09 4.89 7.59
C GLY A 125 9.84 5.95 6.53
N THR A 126 10.89 6.36 5.83
CA THR A 126 10.87 7.39 4.77
C THR A 126 10.85 6.78 3.37
N GLY A 127 10.62 7.60 2.34
CA GLY A 127 10.73 7.21 0.93
C GLY A 127 9.47 6.60 0.32
N TRP A 128 8.36 6.57 1.05
CA TRP A 128 7.06 6.22 0.50
C TRP A 128 6.54 7.32 -0.41
N ARG A 129 5.97 6.91 -1.55
CA ARG A 129 5.46 7.79 -2.60
C ARG A 129 4.19 7.22 -3.21
N THR A 130 3.44 8.08 -3.89
CA THR A 130 2.37 7.64 -4.78
C THR A 130 3.01 6.87 -5.97
N PRO A 131 2.45 5.74 -6.41
CA PRO A 131 3.00 4.98 -7.52
C PRO A 131 3.00 5.81 -8.80
N SER A 132 4.03 5.64 -9.62
CA SER A 132 4.14 6.26 -10.93
C SER A 132 3.30 5.51 -11.97
N GLU A 133 3.15 6.11 -13.15
CA GLU A 133 2.51 5.43 -14.27
C GLU A 133 3.24 4.13 -14.64
N ASN A 134 4.58 4.11 -14.59
CA ASN A 134 5.36 2.91 -14.87
C ASN A 134 5.13 1.80 -13.83
N ASP A 135 5.02 2.16 -12.54
CA ASP A 135 4.69 1.19 -11.49
C ASP A 135 3.37 0.49 -11.79
N TYR A 136 2.35 1.28 -12.15
CA TYR A 136 1.04 0.74 -12.47
C TYR A 136 0.96 0.04 -13.83
N ILE A 137 1.72 0.47 -14.85
CA ILE A 137 1.80 -0.25 -16.13
C ILE A 137 2.34 -1.66 -15.90
N SER A 138 3.47 -1.80 -15.22
CA SER A 138 4.02 -3.12 -14.90
C SER A 138 3.08 -3.93 -14.01
N LEU A 139 2.46 -3.30 -13.01
CA LEU A 139 1.51 -3.96 -12.14
C LEU A 139 0.27 -4.47 -12.90
N SER A 140 -0.30 -3.66 -13.80
CA SER A 140 -1.51 -3.97 -14.58
C SER A 140 -1.37 -5.20 -15.49
N ARG A 141 -0.14 -5.54 -15.87
CA ARG A 141 0.17 -6.74 -16.66
C ARG A 141 0.27 -7.99 -15.78
N CYS A 142 0.63 -7.82 -14.52
CA CYS A 142 0.87 -8.88 -13.55
C CYS A 142 -0.36 -9.15 -12.68
N THR A 143 -1.50 -9.44 -13.31
CA THR A 143 -2.77 -9.83 -12.67
C THR A 143 -3.53 -10.79 -13.57
N ASP A 144 -4.49 -11.55 -13.04
CA ASP A 144 -5.44 -12.33 -13.84
C ASP A 144 -6.65 -11.49 -14.31
N LYS A 145 -6.74 -10.22 -13.88
CA LYS A 145 -7.84 -9.28 -14.16
C LYS A 145 -9.19 -9.75 -13.61
N VAL A 146 -9.20 -10.61 -12.60
CA VAL A 146 -10.45 -11.10 -12.00
C VAL A 146 -10.76 -10.30 -10.74
N LEU A 147 -11.99 -9.77 -10.68
CA LEU A 147 -12.51 -9.24 -9.43
C LEU A 147 -12.91 -10.39 -8.50
N THR A 148 -12.33 -10.41 -7.31
CA THR A 148 -12.63 -11.35 -6.23
C THR A 148 -12.80 -10.58 -4.93
N ASN A 149 -13.84 -10.90 -4.15
CA ASN A 149 -14.13 -10.24 -2.86
C ASN A 149 -14.14 -8.71 -2.93
N GLY A 150 -14.69 -8.14 -4.01
CA GLY A 150 -14.79 -6.70 -4.19
C GLY A 150 -13.46 -6.00 -4.50
N GLY A 151 -12.45 -6.70 -5.02
CA GLY A 151 -11.18 -6.12 -5.47
C GLY A 151 -10.40 -7.04 -6.38
N MET A 152 -9.14 -6.71 -6.66
CA MET A 152 -8.29 -7.44 -7.61
C MET A 152 -6.93 -7.75 -6.99
N TRP A 153 -6.47 -8.98 -7.22
CA TRP A 153 -5.11 -9.40 -6.87
C TRP A 153 -4.13 -9.09 -7.97
N PHE A 154 -2.95 -8.60 -7.58
CA PHE A 154 -1.82 -8.37 -8.45
C PHE A 154 -0.59 -9.09 -7.90
N MET A 155 0.31 -9.43 -8.82
CA MET A 155 1.52 -10.23 -8.66
C MET A 155 1.29 -11.68 -8.27
N ASN A 156 0.48 -11.95 -7.25
CA ASN A 156 0.16 -13.27 -6.70
C ASN A 156 -1.18 -13.23 -5.94
N LYS A 157 -1.99 -14.28 -6.00
CA LYS A 157 -3.31 -14.33 -5.35
C LYS A 157 -3.30 -14.43 -3.82
N SER A 158 -2.21 -14.91 -3.23
CA SER A 158 -2.17 -15.21 -1.79
C SER A 158 -1.25 -14.26 -1.04
N ILE A 159 -0.13 -13.88 -1.65
CA ILE A 159 0.92 -13.06 -1.03
C ILE A 159 1.18 -11.76 -1.77
N GLY A 160 0.48 -11.52 -2.88
CA GLY A 160 0.61 -10.31 -3.67
C GLY A 160 -0.13 -9.12 -3.06
N ILE A 161 -0.38 -8.11 -3.88
CA ILE A 161 -1.15 -6.95 -3.43
C ILE A 161 -2.61 -7.12 -3.84
N PHE A 162 -3.50 -6.81 -2.91
CA PHE A 162 -4.93 -6.70 -3.16
C PHE A 162 -5.31 -5.22 -3.19
N LEU A 163 -5.86 -4.78 -4.32
CA LEU A 163 -6.47 -3.47 -4.44
C LEU A 163 -7.99 -3.65 -4.41
N LEU A 164 -8.64 -2.97 -3.47
CA LEU A 164 -10.09 -2.94 -3.38
C LEU A 164 -10.66 -2.22 -4.62
N ALA A 165 -11.83 -2.67 -5.09
CA ALA A 165 -12.68 -1.89 -6.00
C ALA A 165 -13.28 -0.71 -5.21
N SER A 166 -12.41 0.25 -4.87
CA SER A 166 -12.69 1.36 -3.98
C SER A 166 -13.65 2.38 -4.59
N GLY A 167 -13.88 2.34 -5.90
CA GLY A 167 -14.52 3.45 -6.60
C GLY A 167 -13.74 4.75 -6.47
N GLY A 168 -14.43 5.86 -6.69
CA GLY A 168 -13.90 7.21 -6.51
C GLY A 168 -15.01 8.24 -6.30
N ILE A 169 -14.61 9.43 -5.85
CA ILE A 169 -15.42 10.64 -5.79
C ILE A 169 -15.26 11.35 -7.14
N GLY A 170 -16.11 10.98 -8.09
CA GLY A 170 -16.01 11.41 -9.49
C GLY A 170 -16.33 12.89 -9.73
N TRP A 171 -16.11 13.31 -10.98
CA TRP A 171 -16.51 14.62 -11.53
C TRP A 171 -16.03 15.84 -10.73
N GLY A 172 -14.80 15.79 -10.20
CA GLY A 172 -14.26 16.92 -9.44
C GLY A 172 -14.83 17.07 -8.03
N GLY A 173 -15.43 16.02 -7.46
CA GLY A 173 -16.06 16.09 -6.14
C GLY A 173 -15.09 16.31 -4.96
N GLY A 174 -13.79 16.22 -5.19
CA GLY A 174 -12.74 16.55 -4.24
C GLY A 174 -12.35 15.40 -3.30
N SER A 175 -11.42 15.71 -2.39
CA SER A 175 -11.05 14.83 -1.29
C SER A 175 -12.27 14.51 -0.41
N SER A 176 -12.41 13.26 0.06
CA SER A 176 -13.55 12.84 0.86
C SER A 176 -13.22 11.67 1.80
N THR A 177 -13.98 11.61 2.89
CA THR A 177 -14.08 10.45 3.81
C THR A 177 -15.39 9.67 3.60
N GLY A 178 -16.31 10.22 2.81
CA GLY A 178 -17.62 9.63 2.54
C GLY A 178 -17.57 8.54 1.47
N ASP A 179 -18.74 7.99 1.18
CA ASP A 179 -18.88 6.91 0.21
C ASP A 179 -18.52 7.34 -1.22
N PRO A 180 -17.94 6.42 -2.02
CA PRO A 180 -17.65 6.68 -3.44
C PRO A 180 -18.92 6.99 -4.22
N THR A 181 -18.84 7.97 -5.12
CA THR A 181 -19.95 8.37 -6.01
C THR A 181 -19.92 7.64 -7.36
N SER A 182 -18.85 6.88 -7.62
CA SER A 182 -18.65 6.10 -8.84
C SER A 182 -17.97 4.77 -8.53
N ASP A 183 -18.31 3.73 -9.30
CA ASP A 183 -17.67 2.41 -9.33
C ASP A 183 -17.52 1.68 -7.98
N ALA A 184 -18.36 2.03 -7.01
CA ALA A 184 -18.35 1.46 -5.67
C ALA A 184 -18.49 -0.08 -5.72
N GLY A 185 -17.43 -0.81 -5.38
CA GLY A 185 -17.43 -2.28 -5.37
C GLY A 185 -17.39 -2.93 -6.76
N THR A 186 -17.40 -2.15 -7.84
CA THR A 186 -17.37 -2.65 -9.23
C THR A 186 -16.09 -2.28 -9.97
N GLY A 187 -15.40 -1.22 -9.55
CA GLY A 187 -14.10 -0.82 -10.08
C GLY A 187 -13.20 -0.16 -9.06
N GLY A 188 -11.89 -0.27 -9.27
CA GLY A 188 -10.88 0.41 -8.45
C GLY A 188 -10.28 1.59 -9.18
N GLN A 189 -10.14 2.71 -8.47
CA GLN A 189 -9.59 3.95 -9.01
C GLN A 189 -8.50 4.47 -8.07
N TYR A 190 -7.26 4.51 -8.55
CA TYR A 190 -6.10 4.83 -7.74
C TYR A 190 -5.20 5.85 -8.40
N TRP A 191 -4.85 6.91 -7.69
CA TRP A 191 -3.96 7.94 -8.23
C TRP A 191 -2.57 7.39 -8.54
N SER A 192 -2.05 7.80 -9.71
CA SER A 192 -0.64 7.82 -10.03
C SER A 192 -0.01 9.14 -9.58
N SER A 193 1.31 9.20 -9.47
CA SER A 193 2.07 10.44 -9.31
C SER A 193 2.19 11.23 -10.61
N THR A 194 1.84 10.64 -11.75
CA THR A 194 1.82 11.32 -13.06
C THR A 194 0.54 12.13 -13.20
N ASP A 195 0.66 13.38 -13.68
CA ASP A 195 -0.44 14.34 -13.76
C ASP A 195 -1.70 13.79 -14.42
N GLY A 196 -2.79 13.79 -13.67
CA GLY A 196 -4.10 13.31 -14.09
C GLY A 196 -4.18 11.83 -14.43
N LYS A 197 -3.14 11.03 -14.15
CA LYS A 197 -3.14 9.58 -14.41
C LYS A 197 -3.60 8.79 -13.21
N ARG A 198 -4.34 7.72 -13.48
CA ARG A 198 -4.80 6.77 -12.48
C ARG A 198 -4.70 5.34 -12.98
N LEU A 199 -4.49 4.40 -12.06
CA LEU A 199 -4.84 3.01 -12.31
C LEU A 199 -6.36 2.88 -12.22
N LEU A 200 -6.96 2.33 -13.27
CA LEU A 200 -8.37 2.00 -13.35
C LEU A 200 -8.53 0.51 -13.63
N PHE A 201 -9.34 -0.18 -12.85
CA PHE A 201 -9.67 -1.58 -13.12
C PHE A 201 -11.13 -1.92 -12.86
N TYR A 202 -11.60 -2.91 -13.61
CA TYR A 202 -12.90 -3.58 -13.50
C TYR A 202 -12.67 -5.08 -13.69
N ASN A 203 -13.72 -5.88 -13.56
CA ASN A 203 -13.61 -7.30 -13.93
C ASN A 203 -13.25 -7.42 -15.42
N GLY A 204 -12.18 -8.15 -15.72
CA GLY A 204 -11.65 -8.36 -17.07
C GLY A 204 -10.80 -7.22 -17.64
N SER A 205 -10.64 -6.09 -16.94
CA SER A 205 -9.90 -4.92 -17.46
C SER A 205 -9.09 -4.21 -16.40
N VAL A 206 -7.87 -3.84 -16.73
CA VAL A 206 -7.00 -3.01 -15.89
C VAL A 206 -6.04 -2.23 -16.78
N GLY A 207 -5.80 -0.97 -16.43
CA GLY A 207 -4.86 -0.14 -17.15
C GLY A 207 -4.76 1.26 -16.57
N ILE A 208 -3.99 2.09 -17.26
CA ILE A 208 -3.87 3.51 -16.95
C ILE A 208 -4.95 4.28 -17.70
N SER A 209 -5.61 5.18 -17.01
CA SER A 209 -6.55 6.13 -17.61
C SER A 209 -6.28 7.55 -17.08
N SER A 210 -6.87 8.53 -17.74
CA SER A 210 -6.87 9.91 -17.26
C SER A 210 -8.11 10.17 -16.39
N ASP A 211 -8.02 11.17 -15.52
CA ASP A 211 -9.13 11.71 -14.72
C ASP A 211 -8.90 13.20 -14.42
N TYR A 212 -9.92 13.88 -13.91
CA TYR A 212 -9.82 15.26 -13.46
C TYR A 212 -8.99 15.34 -12.17
N LEU A 213 -8.06 16.29 -12.07
CA LEU A 213 -7.23 16.48 -10.88
C LEU A 213 -8.05 16.75 -9.60
N ALA A 214 -9.26 17.28 -9.76
CA ALA A 214 -10.20 17.53 -8.69
C ALA A 214 -11.00 16.29 -8.24
N SER A 215 -10.92 15.15 -8.95
CA SER A 215 -11.57 13.91 -8.53
C SER A 215 -10.91 13.39 -7.24
N GLY A 216 -11.70 12.78 -6.36
CA GLY A 216 -11.19 12.15 -5.15
C GLY A 216 -10.95 10.66 -5.40
N LEU A 217 -9.69 10.22 -5.51
CA LEU A 217 -9.36 8.82 -5.72
C LEU A 217 -8.57 8.24 -4.54
N ALA A 218 -8.59 6.92 -4.41
CA ALA A 218 -7.79 6.23 -3.41
C ALA A 218 -6.30 6.32 -3.75
N VAL A 219 -5.45 6.15 -2.74
CA VAL A 219 -4.00 6.14 -2.91
C VAL A 219 -3.43 4.89 -2.26
N ARG A 220 -2.60 4.15 -2.99
CA ARG A 220 -1.87 2.97 -2.50
C ARG A 220 -0.37 3.26 -2.57
N CYS A 221 0.27 3.50 -1.44
CA CYS A 221 1.67 3.92 -1.43
C CYS A 221 2.64 2.80 -1.82
N VAL A 222 3.76 3.19 -2.42
CA VAL A 222 4.88 2.33 -2.80
C VAL A 222 6.22 2.95 -2.37
N LYS A 223 7.25 2.13 -2.22
CA LYS A 223 8.62 2.52 -1.94
C LYS A 223 9.60 1.70 -2.79
#